data_AF-T1GD30-F1
#
_entry.id   AF-T1GD30-F1
#
_cell.length_a   1.000
_cell.length_b   1.000
_cell.length_c   1.000
_cell.angle_alpha   90.00
_cell.angle_beta   90.00
_cell.angle_gamma   90.00
#
_symmetry.space_group_name_H-M   'P 1'
#
loop_
_entity.id
_entity.type
_entity.pdbx_description
1 polymer ?
#
loop_
_entity_poly.entity_id
_entity_poly.type
_entity_poly.pdbx_seq_one_letter_code
_entity_poly.pdbx_strand_id
1 'polypeptide(L)'
;MFSRINTFFIIAVGYFVIASGEFHKCKIGDVKCLKEVGTELLVEAKGFSDINLISLDPMNFGDMRIQKDEKSPVNIDLKMKNAQAFGLAGTKIIKASGFGKDLKGPHSLTFHNDATSLVGDYDINGK
;
A
#
# COMPACT_ATOMS: atom_id res chain seq x y z
N MET A 1 -22.23 49.34 14.96
CA MET A 1 -22.47 48.31 13.93
C MET A 1 -21.13 47.73 13.47
N PHE A 2 -20.42 46.95 14.30
CA PHE A 2 -19.07 46.42 14.00
C PHE A 2 -18.78 45.11 14.75
N SER A 3 -19.80 44.29 15.01
CA SER A 3 -19.67 43.07 15.86
C SER A 3 -20.40 41.86 15.27
N ARG A 4 -20.22 41.61 13.97
CA ARG A 4 -20.73 40.38 13.31
C ARG A 4 -19.81 39.78 12.24
N ILE A 5 -18.73 40.47 11.85
CA ILE A 5 -17.82 39.98 10.80
C ILE A 5 -16.76 39.02 11.37
N ASN A 6 -16.35 39.19 12.63
CA ASN A 6 -15.27 38.39 13.24
C ASN A 6 -15.69 36.94 13.58
N THR A 7 -16.99 36.69 13.80
CA THR A 7 -17.48 35.35 14.18
C THR A 7 -17.59 34.41 12.97
N PHE A 8 -17.88 34.93 11.77
CA PHE A 8 -17.98 34.11 10.56
C PHE A 8 -16.61 33.62 10.05
N PHE A 9 -15.56 34.43 10.21
CA PHE A 9 -14.20 34.05 9.79
C PHE A 9 -13.63 32.92 10.64
N ILE A 10 -13.92 32.89 11.94
CA ILE A 10 -13.47 31.82 12.85
C ILE A 10 -14.16 30.49 12.53
N ILE A 11 -15.44 30.51 12.14
CA ILE A 11 -16.17 29.28 11.77
C ILE A 11 -15.67 28.74 10.41
N ALA A 12 -15.33 29.62 9.45
CA ALA A 12 -14.81 29.20 8.15
C ALA A 12 -13.38 28.62 8.23
N VAL A 13 -12.52 29.17 9.09
CA VAL A 13 -11.18 28.64 9.32
C VAL A 13 -11.23 27.34 10.13
N GLY A 14 -12.18 27.20 11.06
CA GLY A 14 -12.36 25.98 11.85
C GLY A 14 -12.77 24.75 11.01
N TYR A 15 -13.54 24.94 9.93
CA TYR A 15 -13.92 23.85 9.04
C TYR A 15 -12.82 23.44 8.05
N PHE A 16 -11.88 24.34 7.73
CA PHE A 16 -10.80 24.03 6.79
C PHE A 16 -9.62 23.27 7.41
N VAL A 17 -9.56 23.17 8.75
CA VAL A 17 -8.41 22.57 9.47
C VAL A 17 -8.56 21.07 9.72
N ILE A 18 -9.74 20.45 9.49
CA ILE A 18 -9.91 19.00 9.61
C ILE A 18 -9.74 18.30 8.25
N ALA A 19 -8.63 18.60 7.59
CA ALA A 19 -8.14 17.86 6.42
C ALA A 19 -6.75 17.28 6.74
N SER A 20 -6.68 16.53 7.84
CA SER A 20 -5.51 15.74 8.21
C SER A 20 -5.88 14.27 8.12
N GLY A 21 -5.56 13.65 6.97
CA GLY A 21 -5.68 12.22 6.62
C GLY A 21 -6.36 11.29 7.63
N GLU A 22 -7.70 11.29 7.69
CA GLU A 22 -8.47 10.29 8.43
C GLU A 22 -9.05 9.28 7.44
N PHE A 23 -8.42 8.12 7.29
CA PHE A 23 -9.03 6.99 6.58
C PHE A 23 -10.42 6.71 7.16
N HIS A 24 -11.46 6.71 6.32
CA HIS A 24 -12.81 6.53 6.83
C HIS A 24 -13.02 5.08 7.31
N LYS A 25 -13.64 4.92 8.48
CA LYS A 25 -13.91 3.59 9.05
C LYS A 25 -15.00 2.87 8.26
N CYS A 26 -14.72 1.65 7.82
CA CYS A 26 -15.70 0.81 7.14
C CYS A 26 -16.66 0.11 8.11
N LYS A 27 -17.91 -0.06 7.65
CA LYS A 27 -18.88 -0.92 8.35
C LYS A 27 -18.45 -2.38 8.21
N ILE A 28 -18.75 -3.19 9.23
CA ILE A 28 -18.46 -4.63 9.22
C ILE A 28 -19.20 -5.29 8.04
N GLY A 29 -18.48 -6.03 7.20
CA GLY A 29 -19.02 -6.65 5.99
C GLY A 29 -19.11 -5.74 4.78
N ASP A 30 -18.72 -4.45 4.88
CA ASP A 30 -18.66 -3.54 3.74
C ASP A 30 -17.37 -3.73 2.95
N VAL A 31 -17.37 -4.79 2.14
CA VAL A 31 -16.23 -5.17 1.29
C VAL A 31 -15.90 -4.09 0.26
N LYS A 32 -16.89 -3.31 -0.19
CA LYS A 32 -16.66 -2.22 -1.15
C LYS A 32 -15.87 -1.10 -0.50
N CYS A 33 -16.33 -0.63 0.67
CA CYS A 33 -15.61 0.35 1.48
C CYS A 33 -14.18 -0.11 1.77
N LEU A 34 -13.99 -1.37 2.16
CA LEU A 34 -12.67 -1.91 2.47
C LEU A 34 -11.71 -1.86 1.28
N LYS A 35 -12.21 -2.16 0.07
CA LYS A 35 -11.42 -2.08 -1.15
C LYS A 35 -11.02 -0.64 -1.49
N GLU A 36 -11.94 0.30 -1.31
CA GLU A 36 -11.70 1.73 -1.57
C GLU A 36 -10.64 2.29 -0.62
N VAL A 37 -10.85 2.16 0.69
CA VAL A 37 -9.89 2.62 1.71
C VAL A 37 -8.55 1.93 1.59
N GLY A 38 -8.54 0.61 1.34
CA GLY A 38 -7.29 -0.12 1.17
C GLY A 38 -6.54 0.28 -0.10
N THR A 39 -7.24 0.71 -1.16
CA THR A 39 -6.61 1.25 -2.37
C THR A 39 -6.10 2.68 -2.11
N GLU A 40 -6.83 3.52 -1.39
CA GLU A 40 -6.39 4.86 -0.99
C GLU A 40 -5.13 4.79 -0.12
N LEU A 41 -5.07 3.85 0.82
CA LEU A 41 -3.87 3.62 1.65
C LEU A 41 -2.64 3.25 0.81
N LEU A 42 -2.82 2.50 -0.28
CA LEU A 42 -1.73 2.14 -1.19
C LEU A 42 -1.24 3.33 -2.01
N VAL A 43 -2.07 4.34 -2.27
CA VAL A 43 -1.64 5.60 -2.92
C VAL A 43 -0.71 6.39 -2.00
N GLU A 44 -0.94 6.33 -0.68
CA GLU A 44 -0.06 6.89 0.34
C GLU A 44 1.21 6.03 0.59
N ALA A 45 1.66 5.28 -0.43
CA ALA A 45 2.86 4.41 -0.43
C ALA A 45 4.20 5.12 -0.12
N LYS A 46 4.20 6.42 0.13
CA LYS A 46 5.37 7.16 0.63
C LYS A 46 5.74 6.79 2.07
N GLY A 47 4.91 5.97 2.73
CA GLY A 47 5.10 5.56 4.10
C GLY A 47 4.41 6.53 5.06
N PHE A 48 4.13 6.06 6.27
CA PHE A 48 3.46 6.83 7.31
C PHE A 48 4.21 6.62 8.63
N SER A 49 5.05 7.60 8.99
CA SER A 49 5.95 7.50 10.15
C SER A 49 5.21 7.26 11.46
N ASP A 50 4.03 7.83 11.61
CA ASP A 50 3.28 7.81 12.88
C ASP A 50 2.76 6.42 13.22
N ILE A 51 2.63 5.53 12.23
CA ILE A 51 2.28 4.10 12.43
C ILE A 51 3.43 3.16 12.02
N ASN A 52 4.63 3.71 11.81
CA ASN A 52 5.80 2.97 11.34
C ASN A 52 5.54 2.18 10.03
N LEU A 53 4.72 2.75 9.14
CA LEU A 53 4.49 2.17 7.82
C LEU A 53 5.66 2.56 6.91
N ILE A 54 6.45 1.57 6.52
CA ILE A 54 7.55 1.76 5.57
C ILE A 54 7.03 2.24 4.21
N SER A 55 7.86 2.96 3.46
CA SER A 55 7.52 3.28 2.08
C SER A 55 7.39 2.00 1.26
N LEU A 56 6.27 1.90 0.54
CA LEU A 56 5.96 0.80 -0.36
C LEU A 56 6.39 1.12 -1.79
N ASP A 57 6.75 2.37 -2.12
CA ASP A 57 7.17 2.77 -3.46
C ASP A 57 8.22 3.91 -3.42
N PRO A 58 9.52 3.61 -3.57
CA PRO A 58 10.09 2.27 -3.77
C PRO A 58 10.08 1.44 -2.48
N MET A 59 9.71 0.16 -2.59
CA MET A 59 9.89 -0.82 -1.52
C MET A 59 11.31 -1.38 -1.57
N ASN A 60 12.08 -1.17 -0.51
CA ASN A 60 13.45 -1.67 -0.42
C ASN A 60 13.49 -3.11 0.11
N PHE A 61 14.03 -4.03 -0.69
CA PHE A 61 14.21 -5.44 -0.35
C PHE A 61 15.64 -5.77 0.08
N GLY A 62 16.59 -4.83 -0.05
CA GLY A 62 18.00 -5.06 0.24
C GLY A 62 18.63 -6.09 -0.70
N ASP A 63 19.41 -7.01 -0.14
CA ASP A 63 20.06 -8.07 -0.90
C ASP A 63 19.14 -9.30 -0.97
N MET A 64 18.83 -9.73 -2.19
CA MET A 64 17.97 -10.87 -2.47
C MET A 64 18.71 -11.94 -3.28
N ARG A 65 18.33 -13.21 -3.10
CA ARG A 65 18.87 -14.30 -3.89
C ARG A 65 17.81 -15.34 -4.21
N ILE A 66 17.61 -15.61 -5.50
CA ILE A 66 16.87 -16.75 -6.00
C ILE A 66 17.88 -17.86 -6.26
N GLN A 67 17.81 -18.91 -5.45
CA GLN A 67 18.74 -20.03 -5.51
C GLN A 67 18.24 -21.10 -6.48
N LYS A 68 19.20 -21.88 -6.99
CA LYS A 68 18.93 -23.06 -7.81
C LYS A 68 18.14 -24.08 -7.01
N ASP A 69 17.12 -24.64 -7.65
CA ASP A 69 16.45 -25.85 -7.19
C ASP A 69 16.80 -26.97 -8.17
N GLU A 70 17.38 -28.06 -7.67
CA GLU A 70 17.77 -29.23 -8.47
C GLU A 70 16.58 -29.88 -9.18
N LYS A 71 15.35 -29.63 -8.72
CA LYS A 71 14.11 -30.13 -9.32
C LYS A 71 13.47 -29.14 -10.29
N SER A 72 13.99 -27.91 -10.38
CA SER A 72 13.48 -26.90 -11.30
C SER A 72 14.13 -27.04 -12.68
N PRO A 73 13.35 -27.04 -13.78
CA PRO A 73 13.91 -26.96 -15.13
C PRO A 73 14.63 -25.61 -15.37
N VAL A 74 14.39 -24.61 -14.52
CA VAL A 74 15.10 -23.33 -14.49
C VAL A 74 16.17 -23.39 -13.41
N ASN A 75 17.41 -23.69 -13.81
CA ASN A 75 18.57 -23.83 -12.93
C ASN A 75 19.40 -22.55 -12.89
N ILE A 76 18.80 -21.47 -12.39
CA ILE A 76 19.42 -20.14 -12.33
C ILE A 76 19.69 -19.77 -10.87
N ASP A 77 20.90 -19.29 -10.61
CA ASP A 77 21.24 -18.57 -9.38
C ASP A 77 21.26 -17.07 -9.68
N LEU A 78 20.23 -16.34 -9.23
CA LEU A 78 20.10 -14.90 -9.38
C LEU A 78 20.37 -14.24 -8.04
N LYS A 79 21.42 -13.43 -7.97
CA LYS A 79 21.69 -12.54 -6.83
C LYS A 79 21.34 -11.12 -7.24
N MET A 80 20.56 -10.44 -6.42
CA MET A 80 20.28 -9.02 -6.56
C MET A 80 20.78 -8.27 -5.33
N LYS A 81 21.47 -7.17 -5.55
CA LYS A 81 21.89 -6.24 -4.49
C LYS A 81 21.13 -4.94 -4.59
N ASN A 82 20.90 -4.31 -3.44
CA ASN A 82 20.20 -3.03 -3.35
C ASN A 82 18.85 -3.04 -4.08
N ALA A 83 18.13 -4.17 -4.01
CA ALA A 83 16.94 -4.39 -4.80
C ALA A 83 15.77 -3.54 -4.30
N GLN A 84 15.11 -2.85 -5.22
CA GLN A 84 13.99 -1.97 -4.97
C GLN A 84 12.85 -2.31 -5.93
N ALA A 85 11.62 -2.44 -5.40
CA ALA A 85 10.43 -2.55 -6.23
C ALA A 85 9.74 -1.20 -6.38
N PHE A 86 9.30 -0.91 -7.59
CA PHE A 86 8.59 0.31 -7.98
C PHE A 86 7.22 0.00 -8.54
N GLY A 87 6.31 0.96 -8.44
CA GLY A 87 4.97 0.91 -9.03
C GLY A 87 3.92 0.31 -8.10
N LEU A 88 4.28 -0.08 -6.87
CA LEU A 88 3.35 -0.63 -5.89
C LEU A 88 2.28 0.39 -5.45
N ALA A 89 2.56 1.69 -5.55
CA ALA A 89 1.58 2.75 -5.27
C ALA A 89 0.36 2.73 -6.22
N GLY A 90 0.53 2.18 -7.44
CA GLY A 90 -0.54 2.03 -8.43
C GLY A 90 -1.45 0.83 -8.20
N THR A 91 -1.20 0.05 -7.15
CA THR A 91 -1.91 -1.21 -6.89
C THR A 91 -3.34 -0.95 -6.41
N LYS A 92 -4.30 -1.69 -6.97
CA LYS A 92 -5.72 -1.63 -6.60
C LYS A 92 -6.18 -2.93 -5.98
N ILE A 93 -6.99 -2.85 -4.93
CA ILE A 93 -7.66 -4.05 -4.40
C ILE A 93 -8.88 -4.36 -5.27
N ILE A 94 -8.84 -5.47 -6.01
CA ILE A 94 -9.93 -5.88 -6.91
C ILE A 94 -10.90 -6.86 -6.24
N LYS A 95 -10.46 -7.60 -5.23
CA LYS A 95 -11.31 -8.53 -4.47
C LYS A 95 -10.89 -8.56 -3.00
N ALA A 96 -11.88 -8.66 -2.12
CA ALA A 96 -11.68 -8.90 -0.70
C ALA A 96 -12.70 -9.96 -0.24
N SER A 97 -12.27 -10.90 0.60
CA SER A 97 -13.09 -12.02 1.08
C SER A 97 -12.72 -12.38 2.51
N GLY A 98 -13.70 -12.81 3.31
CA GLY A 98 -13.54 -13.12 4.74
C GLY A 98 -13.89 -11.96 5.69
N PHE A 99 -13.95 -10.72 5.20
CA PHE A 99 -14.20 -9.51 6.03
C PHE A 99 -15.67 -9.27 6.41
N GLY A 100 -16.43 -10.33 6.66
CA GLY A 100 -17.83 -10.30 7.07
C GLY A 100 -18.03 -10.10 8.57
N LYS A 101 -19.23 -10.39 9.08
CA LYS A 101 -19.52 -10.36 10.54
C LYS A 101 -18.75 -11.43 11.32
N ASP A 102 -18.51 -12.58 10.70
CA ASP A 102 -17.70 -13.64 11.27
C ASP A 102 -16.28 -13.54 10.70
N LEU A 103 -15.32 -13.24 11.57
CA LEU A 103 -13.90 -13.08 11.23
C LEU A 103 -13.06 -14.33 11.54
N LYS A 104 -13.68 -15.43 11.96
CA LYS A 104 -12.96 -16.67 12.32
C LYS A 104 -12.39 -17.41 11.11
N GLY A 105 -12.93 -17.16 9.91
CA GLY A 105 -12.50 -17.79 8.67
C GLY A 105 -11.26 -17.13 8.05
N PRO A 106 -10.71 -17.73 6.97
CA PRO A 106 -9.59 -17.16 6.24
C PRO A 106 -9.98 -15.83 5.56
N HIS A 107 -9.05 -14.87 5.60
CA HIS A 107 -9.18 -13.56 4.96
C HIS A 107 -8.25 -13.47 3.76
N SER A 108 -8.74 -12.90 2.67
CA SER A 108 -7.93 -12.72 1.46
C SER A 108 -8.22 -11.41 0.76
N LEU A 109 -7.15 -10.81 0.22
CA LEU A 109 -7.18 -9.65 -0.64
C LEU A 109 -6.51 -10.02 -1.96
N THR A 110 -7.13 -9.64 -3.07
CA THR A 110 -6.54 -9.76 -4.40
C THR A 110 -6.24 -8.38 -4.92
N PHE A 111 -4.99 -8.19 -5.29
CA PHE A 111 -4.44 -6.94 -5.79
C PHE A 111 -4.24 -7.03 -7.30
N HIS A 112 -4.46 -5.92 -8.00
CA HIS A 112 -4.13 -5.75 -9.41
C HIS A 112 -3.19 -4.56 -9.56
N ASN A 113 -2.15 -4.73 -10.36
CA ASN A 113 -1.22 -3.67 -10.71
C ASN A 113 -0.88 -3.78 -12.20
N ASP A 114 -0.84 -2.65 -12.91
CA ASP A 114 -0.58 -2.64 -14.35
C ASP A 114 0.91 -2.88 -14.69
N ALA A 115 1.82 -2.39 -13.83
CA ALA A 115 3.25 -2.55 -14.00
C ALA A 115 4.00 -2.41 -12.67
N THR A 116 4.76 -3.44 -12.31
CA THR A 116 5.73 -3.39 -11.21
C THR A 116 7.12 -3.68 -11.76
N SER A 117 8.11 -2.92 -11.31
CA SER A 117 9.51 -3.11 -11.70
C SER A 117 10.35 -3.48 -10.49
N LEU A 118 11.22 -4.47 -10.62
CA LEU A 118 12.23 -4.79 -9.62
C LEU A 118 13.59 -4.38 -10.18
N VAL A 119 14.25 -3.43 -9.52
CA VAL A 119 15.50 -2.81 -9.98
C VAL A 119 16.58 -3.03 -8.93
N GLY A 120 17.75 -3.49 -9.36
CA GLY A 120 18.92 -3.68 -8.50
C GLY A 120 20.08 -4.22 -9.31
N ASP A 121 21.29 -4.13 -8.75
CA ASP A 121 22.47 -4.74 -9.35
C ASP A 121 22.29 -6.26 -9.33
N TYR A 122 22.53 -6.95 -10.45
CA TYR A 122 22.29 -8.38 -10.53
C TYR A 122 23.49 -9.18 -11.06
N ASP A 123 23.63 -10.40 -10.53
CA ASP A 123 24.55 -11.44 -10.99
C ASP A 123 23.73 -12.71 -11.25
N ILE A 124 23.78 -13.20 -12.48
CA ILE A 124 23.02 -14.36 -12.94
C ILE A 124 24.01 -15.45 -13.35
N ASN A 125 23.88 -16.61 -12.71
CA ASN A 125 24.63 -17.81 -13.05
C ASN A 125 23.68 -18.94 -13.42
N GLY A 126 23.48 -19.13 -14.72
CA GLY A 126 22.74 -20.26 -15.29
C GLY A 126 23.67 -21.31 -15.89
N LYS A 127 23.16 -22.53 -16.09
CA LYS A 127 23.77 -23.57 -16.94
C LYS A 127 22.75 -24.06 -17.94
#